data_AF-A0A9Q3D521-F1
#
_entry.id   AF-A0A9Q3D521-F1
#
_cell.length_a   1.000
_cell.length_b   1.000
_cell.length_c   1.000
_cell.angle_alpha   90.00
_cell.angle_beta   90.00
_cell.angle_gamma   90.00
#
_symmetry.space_group_name_H-M   'P 1'
#
loop_
_entity.id
_entity.type
_entity.pdbx_description
1 polymer ?
#
loop_
_entity_poly.entity_id
_entity_poly.type
_entity_poly.pdbx_seq_one_letter_code
_entity_poly.pdbx_strand_id
1 'polypeptide(L)'
;MPKQISVVYSSKDKRQEGFVSNKHSEAQIIPELSPKKRKDLMDVFYTYKSALASNHEPSGSIKGNEVDITLNIERPYPPVIRRKAYPVNPRAMKDLEKKIQEFTQLGVP
;
A
#
# COMPACT_ATOMS: atom_id res chain seq x y z
N MET A 1 -14.88 29.30 1.69
CA MET A 1 -13.43 29.19 1.41
C MET A 1 -12.79 28.42 2.57
N PRO A 2 -12.41 27.13 2.43
CA PRO A 2 -11.72 26.44 3.51
C PRO A 2 -10.31 27.02 3.66
N LYS A 3 -10.01 27.61 4.82
CA LYS A 3 -8.69 28.14 5.15
C LYS A 3 -7.69 26.99 5.20
N GLN A 4 -6.69 27.01 4.31
CA GLN A 4 -5.51 26.16 4.45
C GLN A 4 -4.71 26.65 5.66
N ILE A 5 -4.77 25.89 6.75
CA ILE A 5 -3.94 26.12 7.93
C ILE A 5 -2.63 25.37 7.69
N SER A 6 -1.59 26.11 7.31
CA SER A 6 -0.22 25.59 7.25
C SER A 6 0.32 25.48 8.68
N VAL A 7 0.33 24.26 9.21
CA VAL A 7 0.98 23.97 10.49
C VAL A 7 2.47 23.80 10.20
N VAL A 8 3.29 24.74 10.66
CA VAL A 8 4.75 24.62 10.63
C VAL A 8 5.15 23.63 11.72
N TYR A 9 5.53 22.42 11.31
CA TYR A 9 6.05 21.41 12.22
C TYR A 9 7.52 21.75 12.50
N SER A 10 7.81 22.25 13.71
CA SER A 10 9.17 22.32 14.22
C SER A 10 9.48 20.95 14.83
N SER A 11 10.03 20.05 14.03
CA SER A 11 10.57 18.78 14.52
C SER A 11 12.08 18.96 14.75
N LYS A 12 12.64 18.30 15.76
CA LYS A 12 14.10 18.32 15.98
C LYS A 12 14.85 17.47 14.95
N ASP A 13 14.13 16.70 14.14
CA ASP A 13 14.67 15.63 13.30
C ASP A 13 14.17 15.78 11.86
N LYS A 14 15.07 16.10 10.93
CA LYS A 14 14.76 16.39 9.51
C LYS A 14 13.98 15.27 8.81
N ARG A 15 14.11 14.03 9.30
CA ARG A 15 13.40 12.85 8.79
C ARG A 15 11.91 12.88 9.10
N GLN A 16 11.53 13.45 10.24
CA GLN A 16 10.14 13.57 10.66
C GLN A 16 9.43 14.66 9.86
N GLU A 17 10.10 15.79 9.64
CA GLU A 17 9.63 16.86 8.74
C GLU A 17 9.36 16.35 7.32
N GLY A 18 10.27 15.55 6.76
CA GLY A 18 10.08 14.93 5.45
C GLY A 18 8.90 13.94 5.42
N PHE A 19 8.71 13.15 6.48
CA PHE A 19 7.56 12.25 6.61
C PHE A 19 6.24 13.01 6.65
N VAL A 20 6.17 14.07 7.45
CA VAL A 20 4.98 14.91 7.55
C VAL A 20 4.70 15.58 6.21
N SER A 21 5.69 16.20 5.56
CA SER A 21 5.46 16.86 4.26
C SER A 21 4.94 15.93 3.17
N ASN A 22 5.42 14.68 3.13
CA ASN A 22 5.10 13.73 2.06
C ASN A 22 3.82 12.93 2.34
N LYS A 23 3.56 12.56 3.60
CA LYS A 23 2.40 11.71 3.98
C LYS A 23 1.20 12.53 4.44
N HIS A 24 1.38 13.76 4.92
CA HIS A 24 0.28 14.63 5.33
C HIS A 24 -0.58 15.10 4.16
N SER A 25 0.03 15.33 2.99
CA SER A 25 -0.70 15.72 1.77
C SER A 25 -1.72 14.66 1.34
N GLU A 26 -1.42 13.39 1.59
CA GLU A 26 -2.29 12.25 1.29
C GLU A 26 -3.31 11.96 2.42
N ALA A 27 -3.02 12.41 3.65
CA ALA A 27 -3.82 12.09 4.82
C ALA A 27 -5.06 13.00 4.95
N GLN A 28 -6.26 12.39 4.91
CA GLN A 28 -7.51 13.09 5.19
C GLN A 28 -7.71 13.23 6.71
N ILE A 29 -7.26 14.36 7.27
CA ILE A 29 -7.44 14.70 8.69
C ILE A 29 -8.57 15.72 8.83
N ILE A 30 -9.48 15.47 9.77
CA ILE A 30 -10.61 16.37 10.07
C ILE A 30 -10.07 17.77 10.44
N PRO A 31 -10.60 18.86 9.83
CA PRO A 31 -10.11 20.21 10.04
C PRO A 31 -10.39 20.78 11.44
N GLU A 32 -11.35 20.20 12.16
CA GLU A 32 -11.72 20.58 13.53
C GLU A 32 -10.71 20.09 14.59
N LEU A 33 -9.75 19.26 14.20
CA LEU A 33 -8.76 18.71 15.13
C LEU A 33 -7.81 19.82 15.61
N SER A 34 -7.68 19.95 16.94
CA SER A 34 -6.80 20.95 17.53
C SER A 34 -5.35 20.76 17.06
N PRO A 35 -4.58 21.85 16.92
CA PRO A 35 -3.21 21.77 16.41
C PRO A 35 -2.30 20.91 17.30
N LYS A 36 -2.56 20.87 18.61
CA LYS A 36 -1.84 20.01 19.56
C LYS A 36 -2.10 18.53 19.28
N LYS A 37 -3.38 18.13 19.21
CA LYS A 37 -3.77 16.74 18.92
C LYS A 37 -3.28 16.27 17.56
N ARG A 38 -3.27 17.17 16.57
CA ARG A 38 -2.74 16.88 15.24
C ARG A 38 -1.25 16.57 15.28
N LYS A 39 -0.48 17.30 16.09
CA LYS A 39 0.94 17.03 16.31
C LYS A 39 1.16 15.67 16.97
N ASP A 40 0.44 15.41 18.07
CA ASP A 40 0.55 14.13 18.80
C ASP A 40 0.22 12.94 17.88
N LEU A 41 -0.79 13.08 17.03
CA LEU A 41 -1.16 12.07 16.04
C LEU A 41 -0.04 11.81 15.02
N MET A 42 0.63 12.88 14.53
CA MET A 42 1.76 12.73 13.61
C MET A 42 2.95 12.04 14.28
N ASP A 43 3.20 12.33 15.56
CA ASP A 43 4.27 11.68 16.33
C ASP A 43 3.99 10.16 16.44
N VAL A 44 2.74 9.77 16.68
CA VAL A 44 2.32 8.35 16.68
C VAL A 44 2.51 7.71 15.30
N PHE A 45 2.05 8.35 14.22
CA PHE A 45 2.23 7.82 12.86
C PHE A 45 3.69 7.68 12.46
N TYR A 46 4.54 8.62 12.86
CA TYR A 46 5.97 8.52 12.62
C TYR A 46 6.59 7.36 13.41
N THR A 47 6.18 7.19 14.67
CA THR A 47 6.66 6.11 15.56
C THR A 47 6.31 4.73 14.99
N TYR A 48 5.09 4.55 14.49
CA TYR A 48 4.59 3.28 13.96
C TYR A 48 4.57 3.21 12.43
N LYS A 49 5.40 4.00 11.75
CA LYS A 49 5.39 4.12 10.29
C LYS A 49 5.50 2.79 9.54
N SER A 50 6.22 1.81 10.10
CA SER A 50 6.40 0.47 9.53
C SER A 50 5.19 -0.46 9.68
N ALA A 51 4.24 -0.11 10.56
CA ALA A 51 2.98 -0.85 10.71
C ALA A 51 1.87 -0.30 9.81
N LEU A 52 2.07 0.88 9.20
CA LEU A 52 1.12 1.48 8.29
C LEU A 52 1.37 0.95 6.87
N ALA A 53 0.33 0.42 6.23
CA ALA A 53 0.42 -0.01 4.85
C ALA A 53 0.69 1.20 3.94
N SER A 54 1.81 1.18 3.21
CA SER A 54 2.16 2.17 2.20
C SER A 54 2.14 1.51 0.83
N ASN A 55 1.63 2.19 -0.20
CA ASN A 55 1.56 1.66 -1.58
C ASN A 55 2.94 1.35 -2.20
N HIS A 56 4.02 1.85 -1.58
CA HIS A 56 5.40 1.65 -2.03
C HIS A 56 6.17 0.58 -1.25
N GLU A 57 5.60 0.08 -0.15
CA GLU A 57 6.24 -0.98 0.63
C GLU A 57 5.59 -2.32 0.27
N PRO A 58 6.38 -3.37 -0.02
CA PRO A 58 5.84 -4.68 -0.37
C PRO A 58 5.07 -5.23 0.83
N SER A 59 3.74 -5.28 0.70
CA SER A 59 2.88 -5.96 1.66
C SER A 59 2.98 -7.48 1.42
N GLY A 60 3.19 -8.25 2.48
CA GLY A 60 3.09 -9.72 2.41
C GLY A 60 4.36 -10.52 2.66
N SER A 61 5.53 -9.92 2.93
CA SER A 61 6.71 -10.68 3.43
C SER A 61 6.60 -10.98 4.94
N ILE A 62 5.43 -11.47 5.37
CA ILE A 62 5.25 -11.98 6.73
C ILE A 62 5.87 -13.37 6.76
N LYS A 63 7.04 -13.48 7.37
CA LYS A 63 7.71 -14.77 7.57
C LYS A 63 6.74 -15.75 8.27
N GLY A 64 6.54 -16.92 7.67
CA GLY A 64 5.72 -18.00 8.26
C GLY A 64 4.30 -18.14 7.71
N ASN A 65 3.85 -17.31 6.76
CA ASN A 65 2.57 -17.47 6.06
C ASN A 65 2.72 -18.18 4.70
N GLU A 66 3.71 -19.06 4.57
CA GLU A 66 3.88 -19.87 3.36
C GLU A 66 2.77 -20.93 3.31
N VAL A 67 2.09 -21.03 2.17
CA VAL A 67 1.03 -22.02 1.95
C VAL A 67 1.61 -23.20 1.20
N ASP A 68 1.62 -24.37 1.83
CA ASP A 68 1.96 -25.62 1.16
C ASP A 68 0.71 -26.18 0.44
N ILE A 69 0.77 -26.24 -0.88
CA ILE A 69 -0.32 -26.73 -1.73
C ILE A 69 0.04 -28.14 -2.20
N THR A 70 -0.50 -29.15 -1.51
CA THR A 70 -0.37 -30.55 -1.91
C THR A 70 -1.50 -30.95 -2.86
N LEU A 71 -1.16 -31.59 -3.98
CA LEU A 71 -2.13 -32.14 -4.92
C LEU A 71 -2.54 -33.55 -4.48
N ASN A 72 -3.85 -33.83 -4.46
CA ASN A 72 -4.40 -35.14 -4.07
C ASN A 72 -4.24 -36.22 -5.16
N ILE A 73 -3.36 -36.02 -6.13
CA ILE A 73 -3.24 -36.85 -7.34
C ILE A 73 -1.78 -37.06 -7.70
N GLU A 74 -1.48 -38.25 -8.20
CA GLU A 74 -0.16 -38.63 -8.68
C GLU A 74 0.00 -38.31 -10.17
N ARG A 75 1.25 -38.27 -10.64
CA ARG A 75 1.55 -37.98 -12.05
C ARG A 75 0.98 -39.07 -12.98
N PRO A 76 0.57 -38.73 -14.22
CA PRO A 76 0.58 -37.40 -14.81
C PRO A 76 -0.60 -36.58 -14.28
N TYR A 77 -0.30 -35.39 -13.74
CA TYR A 77 -1.31 -34.43 -13.31
C TYR A 77 -2.33 -34.21 -14.43
N PRO A 78 -3.58 -33.83 -14.11
CA PRO A 78 -4.67 -33.78 -15.06
C PRO A 78 -4.21 -32.91 -16.23
N PRO A 79 -4.55 -33.28 -17.47
CA PRO A 79 -4.19 -32.47 -18.63
C PRO A 79 -4.63 -31.04 -18.34
N VAL A 80 -3.66 -30.13 -18.26
CA VAL A 80 -3.88 -28.71 -17.96
C VAL A 80 -5.09 -28.27 -18.76
N ILE A 81 -6.19 -27.92 -18.10
CA ILE A 81 -7.32 -27.32 -18.78
C ILE A 81 -6.86 -25.91 -19.15
N ARG A 82 -6.04 -25.79 -20.21
CA ARG A 82 -5.66 -24.52 -20.83
C ARG A 82 -6.90 -24.01 -21.54
N ARG A 83 -7.87 -23.53 -20.76
CA ARG A 83 -8.92 -22.69 -21.32
C ARG A 83 -8.19 -21.48 -21.89
N LYS A 84 -8.44 -21.16 -23.16
CA LYS A 84 -8.02 -19.88 -23.71
C LYS A 84 -8.53 -18.80 -22.76
N ALA A 85 -7.69 -17.80 -22.47
CA ALA A 85 -8.13 -16.65 -21.70
C ALA A 85 -9.41 -16.10 -22.35
N TYR A 86 -10.42 -15.83 -21.53
CA TYR A 86 -11.65 -15.26 -22.04
C TYR A 86 -11.34 -13.90 -22.67
N PRO A 87 -11.95 -13.53 -23.81
CA PRO A 87 -11.71 -12.24 -24.43
C PRO A 87 -12.12 -11.13 -23.45
N VAL A 88 -11.17 -10.22 -23.17
CA VAL A 88 -11.38 -9.11 -22.25
C VAL A 88 -11.62 -7.83 -23.05
N ASN A 89 -12.50 -6.96 -22.54
CA ASN A 89 -12.73 -5.63 -23.10
C ASN A 89 -11.42 -4.82 -23.13
N PRO A 90 -11.08 -4.09 -24.21
CA PRO A 90 -9.86 -3.29 -24.32
C PRO A 90 -9.62 -2.31 -23.16
N ARG A 91 -10.69 -1.75 -22.55
CA ARG A 91 -10.55 -0.89 -21.37
C ARG A 91 -10.09 -1.68 -20.15
N ALA A 92 -10.71 -2.84 -19.91
CA ALA A 92 -10.36 -3.70 -18.80
C ALA A 92 -8.95 -4.30 -18.96
N MET A 93 -8.49 -4.54 -20.19
CA MET A 93 -7.09 -4.93 -20.46
C MET A 93 -6.09 -3.89 -19.99
N LYS A 94 -6.30 -2.60 -20.32
CA LYS A 94 -5.41 -1.51 -19.87
C LYS A 94 -5.34 -1.40 -18.34
N ASP A 95 -6.49 -1.52 -17.67
CA ASP A 95 -6.55 -1.47 -16.20
C ASP A 95 -5.87 -2.69 -15.56
N LEU A 96 -6.00 -3.87 -16.18
CA LEU A 96 -5.30 -5.08 -15.75
C LEU A 96 -3.80 -4.96 -15.95
N GLU A 97 -3.33 -4.51 -17.12
CA GLU A 97 -1.91 -4.29 -17.40
C GLU A 97 -1.26 -3.38 -16.37
N LYS A 98 -1.92 -2.28 -16.01
CA LYS A 98 -1.43 -1.37 -14.96
C LYS A 98 -1.28 -2.08 -13.61
N LYS A 99 -2.29 -2.84 -13.19
CA LYS A 99 -2.25 -3.58 -11.92
C LYS A 99 -1.21 -4.69 -11.91
N ILE A 100 -1.05 -5.39 -13.03
CA ILE A 100 -0.02 -6.42 -13.19
C ILE A 100 1.36 -5.78 -13.04
N GLN A 101 1.60 -4.64 -13.68
CA GLN A 101 2.85 -3.89 -13.52
C GLN A 101 3.09 -3.46 -12.07
N GLU A 102 2.06 -2.97 -11.37
CA GLU A 102 2.14 -2.63 -9.94
C GLU A 102 2.53 -3.86 -9.09
N PHE A 103 1.93 -5.03 -9.32
CA PHE A 103 2.26 -6.25 -8.58
C PHE A 103 3.66 -6.77 -8.88
N THR A 104 4.10 -6.72 -10.14
CA THR A 104 5.47 -7.10 -10.52
C THR A 104 6.51 -6.21 -9.84
N GLN A 105 6.25 -4.90 -9.74
CA GLN A 105 7.14 -3.96 -9.05
C GLN A 105 7.21 -4.23 -7.53
N LEU A 106 6.12 -4.71 -6.94
CA LEU A 106 6.04 -5.07 -5.52
C LEU A 106 6.66 -6.45 -5.22
N GLY A 107 7.12 -7.19 -6.24
CA GLY A 107 7.75 -8.50 -6.07
C GLY A 107 6.77 -9.62 -5.69
N VAL A 108 5.47 -9.43 -5.96
CA VAL A 108 4.47 -10.49 -5.83
C VAL A 108 4.52 -11.34 -7.11
N PRO A 109 4.85 -12.65 -7.01
CA PRO A 109 4.98 -13.53 -8.17
C PRO A 109 3.64 -13.88 -8.83
#